data_AF-A0A2V2G5S9-F1
#
_entry.id   AF-A0A2V2G5S9-F1
#
_cell.length_a   1.000
_cell.length_b   1.000
_cell.length_c   1.000
_cell.angle_alpha   90.00
_cell.angle_beta   90.00
_cell.angle_gamma   90.00
#
_symmetry.space_group_name_H-M   'P 1'
#
loop_
_entity.id
_entity.type
_entity.pdbx_description
1 polymer ?
#
loop_
_entity_poly.entity_id
_entity_poly.type
_entity_poly.pdbx_seq_one_letter_code
_entity_poly.pdbx_strand_id
1 'polypeptide(L)'
;MNIVCISCNLAPAFSRLGHNVRSVTPGPGVVDARTLLADLDAMPDLLFQQEHLGDRTFLSHLEEVPCLKAFWALEAHLNVHWHKYYTRLFDVVFTPHLSLFRHMPPEWTPPRPAPLAMCGHALPWRPHAERRHAMTFVGRDIPATRPLRSRFLKLLGPLGLTCRSGVDHAAMLELYADSRVVPNESIAFEVNYRLTESASAGACVLTTPVGEDQNRLYTPDREILIYEQSLELLEKTAFLRRRPDIAEKIGRAAWEATRARHLPEHRARFVLENLPAAPVRADATALPMTLAQRGRHIHLPTPRPLLHTLGSADGIEAAALHLRCLSEGYPGQHTERFIRARLTHAPVPGEDELTLAALGHALLRADLPLFQAFWTRLHAARPIRPEVPGSLYQAGLSLADELQTRGRLFQPGLAYQADLMTPETALEALYMARRYAGDDPEWAYRLHRLTTRSAALTEVRLEALAALQASAPDWRNQLEYGCALLDAYSAAEGISILSRALVEADALGRGGLARKILLAHRVDSALLNDVLP
;
A
#
# COMPACT_ATOMS: atom_id res chain seq x y z
N MET A 1 1.71 -20.20 27.96
CA MET A 1 2.75 -20.18 26.92
C MET A 1 3.85 -19.21 27.34
N ASN A 2 5.10 -19.52 26.99
CA ASN A 2 6.24 -18.62 26.99
C ASN A 2 6.26 -17.85 25.66
N ILE A 3 6.08 -16.54 25.70
CA ILE A 3 5.99 -15.68 24.52
C ILE A 3 7.12 -14.66 24.54
N VAL A 4 7.90 -14.61 23.46
CA VAL A 4 8.88 -13.55 23.23
C VAL A 4 8.28 -12.55 22.24
N CYS A 5 8.09 -11.33 22.68
CA CYS A 5 7.56 -10.23 21.89
C CYS A 5 8.72 -9.35 21.40
N ILE A 6 8.88 -9.22 20.08
CA ILE A 6 9.87 -8.33 19.46
C ILE A 6 9.18 -7.01 19.12
N SER A 7 9.53 -5.97 19.88
CA SER A 7 8.99 -4.61 19.77
C SER A 7 7.46 -4.56 19.76
N CYS A 8 6.75 -5.43 20.47
CA CYS A 8 5.29 -5.54 20.33
C CYS A 8 4.50 -4.82 21.43
N ASN A 9 3.51 -4.01 21.04
CA ASN A 9 2.62 -3.31 21.98
C ASN A 9 1.57 -4.21 22.65
N LEU A 10 1.39 -5.46 22.20
CA LEU A 10 0.49 -6.44 22.81
C LEU A 10 1.13 -7.23 23.95
N ALA A 11 2.44 -7.06 24.22
CA ALA A 11 3.13 -7.77 25.29
C ALA A 11 2.39 -7.68 26.66
N PRO A 12 1.94 -6.49 27.13
CA PRO A 12 1.18 -6.40 28.37
C PRO A 12 -0.18 -7.14 28.34
N ALA A 13 -0.82 -7.21 27.16
CA ALA A 13 -2.10 -7.89 27.00
C ALA A 13 -1.94 -9.41 27.07
N PHE A 14 -0.88 -9.98 26.46
CA PHE A 14 -0.53 -11.39 26.63
C PHE A 14 -0.27 -11.73 28.11
N SER A 15 0.44 -10.87 28.85
CA SER A 15 0.66 -11.08 30.29
C SER A 15 -0.65 -11.07 31.09
N ARG A 16 -1.57 -10.13 30.80
CA ARG A 16 -2.89 -10.09 31.45
C ARG A 16 -3.77 -11.31 31.15
N LEU A 17 -3.54 -11.97 30.01
CA LEU A 17 -4.17 -13.24 29.66
C LEU A 17 -3.51 -14.46 30.34
N GLY A 18 -2.50 -14.25 31.20
CA GLY A 18 -1.86 -15.31 31.99
C GLY A 18 -0.65 -15.98 31.32
N HIS A 19 -0.09 -15.38 30.27
CA HIS A 19 1.09 -15.92 29.60
C HIS A 19 2.39 -15.37 30.21
N ASN A 20 3.47 -16.15 30.15
CA ASN A 20 4.81 -15.69 30.51
C ASN A 20 5.38 -14.93 29.31
N VAL A 21 5.61 -13.62 29.44
CA VAL A 21 5.97 -12.74 28.33
C VAL A 21 7.31 -12.06 28.58
N ARG A 22 8.22 -12.19 27.62
CA ARG A 22 9.45 -11.39 27.56
C ARG A 22 9.34 -10.42 26.38
N SER A 23 9.38 -9.12 26.67
CA SER A 23 9.43 -8.09 25.63
C SER A 23 10.88 -7.69 25.36
N VAL A 24 11.27 -7.68 24.09
CA VAL A 24 12.61 -7.27 23.65
C VAL A 24 12.46 -6.22 22.56
N THR A 25 13.20 -5.12 22.68
CA THR A 25 13.21 -4.03 21.68
C THR A 25 14.63 -3.89 21.14
N PRO A 26 15.03 -4.77 20.19
CA PRO A 26 16.34 -4.66 19.58
C PRO A 26 16.47 -3.37 18.76
N GLY A 27 17.71 -2.95 18.51
CA GLY A 27 17.98 -1.81 17.63
C GLY A 27 17.60 -2.07 16.15
N PRO A 28 17.66 -1.03 15.31
CA PRO A 28 17.44 -1.18 13.87
C PRO A 28 18.53 -2.05 13.23
N GLY A 29 18.17 -2.68 12.10
CA GLY A 29 19.07 -3.52 11.31
C GLY A 29 18.75 -5.00 11.38
N VAL A 30 19.73 -5.83 11.07
CA VAL A 30 19.60 -7.30 11.09
C VAL A 30 20.09 -7.81 12.44
N VAL A 31 19.25 -8.58 13.12
CA VAL A 31 19.53 -9.14 14.45
C VAL A 31 19.44 -10.65 14.39
N ASP A 32 20.40 -11.34 14.98
CA ASP A 32 20.41 -12.80 15.07
C ASP A 32 19.36 -13.28 16.08
N ALA A 33 18.35 -14.01 15.59
CA ALA A 33 17.30 -14.54 16.44
C ALA A 33 17.85 -15.53 17.47
N ARG A 34 18.93 -16.26 17.17
CA ARG A 34 19.54 -17.23 18.08
C ARG A 34 20.15 -16.52 19.28
N THR A 35 20.86 -15.43 19.02
CA THR A 35 21.47 -14.60 20.07
C THR A 35 20.39 -13.94 20.95
N LEU A 36 19.28 -13.47 20.35
CA LEU A 36 18.17 -12.92 21.12
C LEU A 36 17.52 -13.92 22.08
N LEU A 37 17.58 -15.21 21.74
CA LEU A 37 16.93 -16.29 22.49
C LEU A 37 17.92 -17.07 23.38
N ALA A 38 19.23 -16.81 23.30
CA ALA A 38 20.26 -17.57 23.99
C ALA A 38 20.15 -17.50 25.52
N ASP A 39 19.75 -16.33 26.06
CA ASP A 39 19.62 -16.08 27.50
C ASP A 39 18.22 -16.40 28.04
N LEU A 40 17.50 -17.34 27.41
CA LEU A 40 16.21 -17.81 27.89
C LEU A 40 16.37 -19.11 28.67
N ASP A 41 15.76 -19.17 29.85
CA ASP A 41 15.73 -20.37 30.68
C ASP A 41 15.03 -21.55 29.98
N ALA A 42 14.13 -21.26 29.04
CA ALA A 42 13.47 -22.22 28.17
C ALA A 42 13.15 -21.60 26.81
N MET A 43 13.12 -22.44 25.76
CA MET A 43 12.67 -22.00 24.44
C MET A 43 11.24 -21.46 24.48
N PRO A 44 10.94 -20.34 23.79
CA PRO A 44 9.59 -19.82 23.73
C PRO A 44 8.67 -20.77 22.96
N ASP A 45 7.39 -20.75 23.31
CA ASP A 45 6.35 -21.37 22.49
C ASP A 45 6.06 -20.50 21.25
N LEU A 46 6.18 -19.17 21.40
CA LEU A 46 5.89 -18.18 20.36
C LEU A 46 6.91 -17.04 20.36
N LEU A 47 7.47 -16.76 19.19
CA LEU A 47 8.17 -15.52 18.84
C LEU A 47 7.22 -14.62 18.03
N PHE A 48 6.77 -13.51 18.62
CA PHE A 48 5.82 -12.58 18.02
C PHE A 48 6.51 -11.25 17.70
N GLN A 49 6.78 -11.00 16.42
CA GLN A 49 7.38 -9.76 15.95
C GLN A 49 6.30 -8.78 15.45
N GLN A 50 6.31 -7.56 15.96
CA GLN A 50 5.53 -6.47 15.40
C GLN A 50 6.37 -5.63 14.42
N GLU A 51 5.79 -5.28 13.28
CA GLU A 51 6.41 -4.34 12.35
C GLU A 51 6.47 -2.92 12.94
N HIS A 52 7.59 -2.23 12.70
CA HIS A 52 7.75 -0.79 12.94
C HIS A 52 8.20 -0.11 11.66
N LEU A 53 7.62 1.06 11.35
CA LEU A 53 7.96 1.82 10.15
C LEU A 53 9.31 2.55 10.28
N GLY A 54 9.66 3.00 11.49
CA GLY A 54 10.87 3.75 11.81
C GLY A 54 12.12 2.86 11.86
N ASP A 55 12.66 2.66 13.06
CA ASP A 55 13.83 1.79 13.28
C ASP A 55 13.46 0.32 13.03
N ARG A 56 13.64 -0.12 11.78
CA ARG A 56 13.26 -1.47 11.34
C ARG A 56 14.25 -2.52 11.82
N THR A 57 13.74 -3.52 12.50
CA THR A 57 14.48 -4.74 12.86
C THR A 57 14.08 -5.89 11.94
N PHE A 58 15.06 -6.54 11.33
CA PHE A 58 14.92 -7.81 10.63
C PHE A 58 15.57 -8.91 11.47
N LEU A 59 14.89 -10.04 11.63
CA LEU A 59 15.44 -11.19 12.33
C LEU A 59 16.08 -12.15 11.31
N SER A 60 17.31 -12.57 11.62
CA SER A 60 18.06 -13.58 10.87
C SER A 60 18.05 -14.91 11.59
N HIS A 61 18.32 -15.99 10.84
CA HIS A 61 18.36 -17.36 11.33
C HIS A 61 17.05 -17.84 11.97
N LEU A 62 15.90 -17.31 11.53
CA LEU A 62 14.58 -17.73 12.00
C LEU A 62 14.25 -19.18 11.63
N GLU A 63 14.85 -19.70 10.57
CA GLU A 63 14.81 -21.09 10.14
C GLU A 63 15.48 -22.06 11.11
N GLU A 64 16.39 -21.56 11.96
CA GLU A 64 17.08 -22.34 12.99
C GLU A 64 16.34 -22.29 14.34
N VAL A 65 15.27 -21.48 14.46
CA VAL A 65 14.53 -21.31 15.71
C VAL A 65 13.32 -22.26 15.77
N PRO A 66 13.32 -23.29 16.66
CA PRO A 66 12.30 -24.33 16.71
C PRO A 66 11.07 -23.93 17.56
N CYS A 67 10.54 -22.73 17.36
CA CYS A 67 9.27 -22.28 17.98
C CYS A 67 8.30 -21.73 16.94
N LEU A 68 7.05 -21.47 17.33
CA LEU A 68 6.12 -20.75 16.46
C LEU A 68 6.61 -19.32 16.25
N LYS A 69 6.55 -18.85 15.01
CA LYS A 69 6.99 -17.52 14.60
C LYS A 69 5.81 -16.81 13.96
N ALA A 70 5.47 -15.64 14.47
CA ALA A 70 4.39 -14.83 13.95
C ALA A 70 4.86 -13.40 13.70
N PHE A 71 4.43 -12.83 12.58
CA PHE A 71 4.74 -11.46 12.19
C PHE A 71 3.47 -10.64 12.07
N TRP A 72 3.43 -9.49 12.73
CA TRP A 72 2.35 -8.52 12.58
C TRP A 72 2.77 -7.42 11.60
N ALA A 73 2.43 -7.63 10.33
CA ALA A 73 2.65 -6.75 9.20
C ALA A 73 1.62 -5.60 9.18
N LEU A 74 1.82 -4.62 10.06
CA LEU A 74 0.97 -3.44 10.20
C LEU A 74 0.93 -2.59 8.94
N GLU A 75 2.04 -2.47 8.23
CA GLU A 75 2.23 -1.49 7.15
C GLU A 75 2.32 -2.18 5.78
N ALA A 76 1.60 -3.30 5.59
CA ALA A 76 1.62 -4.08 4.35
C ALA A 76 1.34 -3.22 3.10
N HIS A 77 0.41 -2.26 3.19
CA HIS A 77 0.10 -1.30 2.13
C HIS A 77 1.29 -0.45 1.64
N LEU A 78 2.39 -0.36 2.41
CA LEU A 78 3.64 0.32 2.01
C LEU A 78 4.82 -0.62 1.82
N ASN A 79 4.66 -1.90 2.16
CA ASN A 79 5.79 -2.78 2.38
C ASN A 79 5.66 -4.12 1.66
N VAL A 80 4.58 -4.38 0.89
CA VAL A 80 4.42 -5.61 0.06
C VAL A 80 5.69 -5.92 -0.72
N HIS A 81 6.34 -4.90 -1.30
CA HIS A 81 7.52 -5.10 -2.14
C HIS A 81 8.60 -5.96 -1.46
N TRP A 82 8.83 -5.84 -0.14
CA TRP A 82 9.75 -6.71 0.61
C TRP A 82 9.06 -7.69 1.56
N HIS A 83 7.83 -7.40 2.02
CA HIS A 83 7.03 -8.33 2.84
C HIS A 83 6.82 -9.66 2.12
N LYS A 84 6.62 -9.65 0.80
CA LYS A 84 6.46 -10.87 -0.01
C LYS A 84 7.59 -11.90 0.19
N TYR A 85 8.77 -11.44 0.61
CA TYR A 85 9.88 -12.31 1.01
C TYR A 85 9.92 -12.50 2.52
N TYR A 86 9.97 -11.43 3.31
CA TYR A 86 10.20 -11.52 4.76
C TYR A 86 9.15 -12.36 5.49
N THR A 87 7.91 -12.28 5.03
CA THR A 87 6.79 -13.02 5.61
C THR A 87 6.94 -14.54 5.49
N ARG A 88 7.76 -15.05 4.56
CA ARG A 88 8.07 -16.49 4.37
C ARG A 88 8.90 -17.08 5.53
N LEU A 89 9.42 -16.23 6.42
CA LEU A 89 10.14 -16.66 7.63
C LEU A 89 9.22 -16.99 8.80
N PHE A 90 7.91 -16.76 8.66
CA PHE A 90 6.93 -16.87 9.73
C PHE A 90 5.85 -17.92 9.42
N ASP A 91 5.28 -18.49 10.47
CA ASP A 91 4.27 -19.55 10.39
C ASP A 91 2.86 -19.00 10.16
N VAL A 92 2.64 -17.75 10.57
CA VAL A 92 1.41 -16.97 10.43
C VAL A 92 1.74 -15.49 10.35
N VAL A 93 1.02 -14.77 9.49
CA VAL A 93 1.22 -13.33 9.30
C VAL A 93 -0.09 -12.61 9.57
N PHE A 94 -0.04 -11.71 10.54
CA PHE A 94 -1.15 -10.89 10.94
C PHE A 94 -1.07 -9.54 10.22
N THR A 95 -2.18 -9.03 9.70
CA THR A 95 -2.21 -7.75 8.98
C THR A 95 -3.59 -7.10 9.05
N PRO A 96 -3.69 -5.76 9.09
CA PRO A 96 -4.98 -5.09 8.92
C PRO A 96 -5.49 -5.16 7.47
N HIS A 97 -4.65 -5.54 6.51
CA HIS A 97 -4.85 -5.29 5.07
C HIS A 97 -5.06 -6.59 4.30
N LEU A 98 -5.96 -7.46 4.75
CA LEU A 98 -6.15 -8.76 4.12
C LEU A 98 -6.69 -8.63 2.69
N SER A 99 -7.55 -7.64 2.45
CA SER A 99 -8.14 -7.35 1.14
C SER A 99 -7.10 -6.97 0.08
N LEU A 100 -5.96 -6.38 0.50
CA LEU A 100 -4.85 -6.00 -0.37
C LEU A 100 -4.37 -7.18 -1.21
N PHE A 101 -4.26 -8.36 -0.61
CA PHE A 101 -3.68 -9.54 -1.26
C PHE A 101 -4.62 -10.19 -2.30
N ARG A 102 -5.92 -9.85 -2.32
CA ARG A 102 -6.87 -10.35 -3.33
C ARG A 102 -6.56 -9.86 -4.75
N HIS A 103 -5.87 -8.73 -4.84
CA HIS A 103 -5.51 -8.08 -6.10
C HIS A 103 -4.02 -8.20 -6.40
N MET A 104 -3.29 -9.01 -5.63
CA MET A 104 -1.87 -9.27 -5.80
C MET A 104 -1.64 -10.66 -6.37
N PRO A 105 -0.48 -10.92 -6.99
CA PRO A 105 -0.08 -12.26 -7.36
C PRO A 105 -0.14 -13.21 -6.15
N PRO A 106 -0.64 -14.44 -6.28
CA PRO A 106 -0.72 -15.40 -5.18
C PRO A 106 0.61 -15.62 -4.48
N GLU A 107 1.73 -15.61 -5.21
CA GLU A 107 3.08 -15.76 -4.68
C GLU A 107 3.53 -14.60 -3.77
N TRP A 108 2.84 -13.45 -3.79
CA TRP A 108 3.11 -12.33 -2.88
C TRP A 108 2.23 -12.36 -1.63
N THR A 109 1.31 -13.31 -1.54
CA THR A 109 0.44 -13.46 -0.38
C THR A 109 1.23 -14.09 0.77
N PRO A 110 1.22 -13.49 1.97
CA PRO A 110 1.90 -14.04 3.13
C PRO A 110 1.40 -15.45 3.48
N PRO A 111 2.22 -16.30 4.13
CA PRO A 111 1.76 -17.57 4.66
C PRO A 111 0.68 -17.35 5.74
N ARG A 112 -0.44 -18.06 5.61
CA ARG A 112 -1.59 -18.01 6.54
C ARG A 112 -1.94 -16.58 6.99
N PRO A 113 -2.37 -15.70 6.08
CA PRO A 113 -2.63 -14.31 6.42
C PRO A 113 -3.89 -14.20 7.30
N ALA A 114 -3.83 -13.47 8.40
CA ALA A 114 -4.92 -13.31 9.36
C ALA A 114 -5.25 -11.83 9.65
N PRO A 115 -6.53 -11.45 9.78
CA PRO A 115 -6.97 -10.05 9.88
C PRO A 115 -6.79 -9.49 11.29
N LEU A 116 -5.65 -8.86 11.56
CA LEU A 116 -5.36 -8.21 12.84
C LEU A 116 -5.06 -6.73 12.63
N ALA A 117 -6.05 -5.90 12.94
CA ALA A 117 -5.88 -4.46 13.02
C ALA A 117 -5.36 -4.02 14.38
N MET A 118 -4.95 -2.76 14.47
CA MET A 118 -4.52 -2.10 15.70
C MET A 118 -5.61 -2.17 16.78
N CYS A 119 -5.19 -2.08 18.04
CA CYS A 119 -6.10 -1.96 19.17
C CYS A 119 -6.52 -0.50 19.41
N GLY A 120 -7.69 -0.32 20.02
CA GLY A 120 -8.08 0.92 20.64
C GLY A 120 -7.69 1.00 22.11
N HIS A 121 -8.24 1.99 22.81
CA HIS A 121 -7.94 2.35 24.19
C HIS A 121 -9.21 2.40 25.04
N ALA A 122 -9.10 2.01 26.31
CA ALA A 122 -10.21 2.09 27.26
C ALA A 122 -10.31 3.51 27.86
N LEU A 123 -10.79 4.48 27.06
CA LEU A 123 -10.99 5.85 27.52
C LEU A 123 -12.36 6.05 28.19
N PRO A 124 -12.49 7.00 29.13
CA PRO A 124 -13.79 7.38 29.69
C PRO A 124 -14.68 8.03 28.62
N TRP A 125 -15.99 7.89 28.77
CA TRP A 125 -16.95 8.61 27.92
C TRP A 125 -16.99 10.09 28.32
N ARG A 126 -16.97 10.98 27.32
CA ARG A 126 -17.19 12.41 27.48
C ARG A 126 -18.27 12.90 26.50
N PRO A 127 -19.41 13.44 26.97
CA PRO A 127 -20.45 13.98 26.10
C PRO A 127 -19.93 15.02 25.12
N HIS A 128 -20.44 15.06 23.89
CA HIS A 128 -19.97 15.99 22.87
C HIS A 128 -20.25 17.46 23.21
N ALA A 129 -21.28 17.72 24.03
CA ALA A 129 -21.60 19.05 24.54
C ALA A 129 -20.47 19.66 25.39
N GLU A 130 -19.66 18.83 26.05
CA GLU A 130 -18.54 19.25 26.91
C GLU A 130 -17.24 19.44 26.13
N ARG A 131 -17.18 19.04 24.85
CA ARG A 131 -15.98 19.03 24.03
C ARG A 131 -15.73 20.39 23.38
N ARG A 132 -14.48 20.86 23.42
CA ARG A 132 -14.09 22.18 22.91
C ARG A 132 -13.89 22.21 21.40
N HIS A 133 -13.45 21.11 20.79
CA HIS A 133 -13.09 21.09 19.38
C HIS A 133 -14.22 20.52 18.52
N ALA A 134 -14.65 21.28 17.52
CA ALA A 134 -15.61 20.79 16.53
C ALA A 134 -15.02 19.65 15.69
N MET A 135 -13.80 19.87 15.20
CA MET A 135 -13.10 18.93 14.34
C MET A 135 -11.59 18.99 14.59
N THR A 136 -10.93 17.85 14.75
CA THR A 136 -9.48 17.80 14.99
C THR A 136 -8.77 16.74 14.17
N PHE A 137 -7.61 17.10 13.65
CA PHE A 137 -6.68 16.20 12.98
C PHE A 137 -5.31 16.23 13.66
N VAL A 138 -4.75 15.05 13.93
CA VAL A 138 -3.37 14.90 14.41
C VAL A 138 -2.54 14.18 13.36
N GLY A 139 -1.48 14.85 12.92
CA GLY A 139 -0.53 14.34 11.94
C GLY A 139 0.30 15.44 11.32
N ARG A 140 1.40 15.05 10.68
CA ARG A 140 2.28 15.99 9.99
C ARG A 140 1.72 16.34 8.62
N ASP A 141 1.81 17.62 8.27
CA ASP A 141 1.65 18.09 6.89
C ASP A 141 3.01 17.97 6.19
N ILE A 142 3.11 17.04 5.23
CA ILE A 142 4.36 16.74 4.52
C ILE A 142 4.06 16.67 3.02
N PRO A 143 3.93 17.80 2.33
CA PRO A 143 3.49 17.83 0.92
C PRO A 143 4.36 17.00 -0.02
N ALA A 144 5.68 16.93 0.24
CA ALA A 144 6.63 16.21 -0.59
C ALA A 144 6.38 14.69 -0.65
N THR A 145 5.84 14.09 0.43
CA THR A 145 5.63 12.64 0.50
C THR A 145 4.17 12.25 0.75
N ARG A 146 3.30 13.21 1.09
CA ARG A 146 1.87 13.03 1.31
C ARG A 146 1.04 14.18 0.73
N PRO A 147 1.08 14.41 -0.60
CA PRO A 147 0.35 15.52 -1.23
C PRO A 147 -1.17 15.46 -0.98
N LEU A 148 -1.76 14.26 -0.97
CA LEU A 148 -3.18 14.05 -0.64
C LEU A 148 -3.53 14.56 0.77
N ARG A 149 -2.66 14.31 1.76
CA ARG A 149 -2.85 14.82 3.12
C ARG A 149 -2.86 16.34 3.13
N SER A 150 -1.93 16.98 2.43
CA SER A 150 -1.86 18.45 2.38
C SER A 150 -3.11 19.05 1.74
N ARG A 151 -3.61 18.47 0.65
CA ARG A 151 -4.87 18.88 0.01
C ARG A 151 -6.07 18.66 0.94
N PHE A 152 -6.13 17.53 1.63
CA PHE A 152 -7.17 17.22 2.62
C PHE A 152 -7.21 18.24 3.77
N LEU A 153 -6.05 18.58 4.35
CA LEU A 153 -5.97 19.58 5.42
C LEU A 153 -6.36 20.99 4.92
N LYS A 154 -5.91 21.37 3.72
CA LYS A 154 -6.27 22.64 3.09
C LYS A 154 -7.77 22.74 2.83
N LEU A 155 -8.41 21.66 2.39
CA LEU A 155 -9.84 21.58 2.12
C LEU A 155 -10.68 21.79 3.39
N LEU A 156 -10.27 21.18 4.50
CA LEU A 156 -11.01 21.22 5.77
C LEU A 156 -10.67 22.42 6.67
N GLY A 157 -9.52 23.08 6.46
CA GLY A 157 -9.08 24.23 7.24
C GLY A 157 -10.15 25.32 7.41
N PRO A 158 -10.75 25.84 6.32
CA PRO A 158 -11.82 26.84 6.37
C PRO A 158 -13.08 26.40 7.12
N LEU A 159 -13.27 25.08 7.35
CA LEU A 159 -14.41 24.52 8.07
C LEU A 159 -14.16 24.38 9.58
N GLY A 160 -13.05 24.92 10.10
CA GLY A 160 -12.74 24.93 11.52
C GLY A 160 -11.92 23.71 11.98
N LEU A 161 -11.12 23.12 11.09
CA LEU A 161 -10.22 22.03 11.45
C LEU A 161 -9.13 22.51 12.43
N THR A 162 -9.07 21.90 13.60
CA THR A 162 -7.90 22.01 14.49
C THR A 162 -6.84 21.01 14.04
N CYS A 163 -5.73 21.46 13.46
CA CYS A 163 -4.61 20.59 13.10
C CYS A 163 -3.49 20.67 14.16
N ARG A 164 -2.93 19.53 14.57
CA ARG A 164 -1.77 19.44 15.47
C ARG A 164 -0.76 18.42 14.95
N SER A 165 0.52 18.68 15.18
CA SER A 165 1.63 17.80 14.84
C SER A 165 2.62 17.75 16.01
N GLY A 166 3.45 16.70 16.06
CA GLY A 166 4.50 16.56 17.08
C GLY A 166 4.00 16.43 18.53
N VAL A 167 2.72 16.10 18.73
CA VAL A 167 2.16 15.79 20.06
C VAL A 167 2.46 14.33 20.41
N ASP A 168 2.73 14.06 21.69
CA ASP A 168 2.86 12.70 22.17
C ASP A 168 1.51 11.95 22.11
N HIS A 169 1.58 10.63 22.28
CA HIS A 169 0.42 9.76 22.14
C HIS A 169 -0.66 10.04 23.20
N ALA A 170 -0.30 10.40 24.45
CA ALA A 170 -1.28 10.68 25.49
C ALA A 170 -2.00 12.01 25.22
N ALA A 171 -1.26 13.06 24.86
CA ALA A 171 -1.81 14.35 24.47
C ALA A 171 -2.70 14.24 23.22
N MET A 172 -2.34 13.38 22.27
CA MET A 172 -3.17 13.07 21.11
C MET A 172 -4.52 12.44 21.51
N LEU A 173 -4.53 11.44 22.40
CA LEU A 173 -5.77 10.81 22.85
C LEU A 173 -6.67 11.79 23.63
N GLU A 174 -6.09 12.62 24.50
CA GLU A 174 -6.84 13.66 25.22
C GLU A 174 -7.45 14.68 24.26
N LEU A 175 -6.69 15.07 23.23
CA LEU A 175 -7.19 15.98 22.21
C LEU A 175 -8.36 15.35 21.44
N TYR A 176 -8.27 14.07 21.05
CA TYR A 176 -9.39 13.37 20.41
C TYR A 176 -10.60 13.21 21.34
N ALA A 177 -10.40 12.98 22.65
CA ALA A 177 -11.47 12.90 23.65
C ALA A 177 -12.22 14.24 23.82
N ASP A 178 -11.56 15.34 23.47
CA ASP A 178 -12.10 16.70 23.48
C ASP A 178 -12.56 17.19 22.08
N SER A 179 -12.66 16.28 21.10
CA SER A 179 -13.12 16.54 19.73
C SER A 179 -14.44 15.86 19.41
N ARG A 180 -15.35 16.56 18.73
CA ARG A 180 -16.62 15.98 18.27
C ARG A 180 -16.45 15.12 17.02
N VAL A 181 -15.71 15.62 16.03
CA VAL A 181 -15.43 14.93 14.77
C VAL A 181 -13.92 14.75 14.61
N VAL A 182 -13.49 13.58 14.17
CA VAL A 182 -12.11 13.35 13.74
C VAL A 182 -12.13 12.86 12.29
N PRO A 183 -11.73 13.72 11.34
CA PRO A 183 -11.64 13.33 9.94
C PRO A 183 -10.35 12.51 9.75
N ASN A 184 -10.43 11.45 8.96
CA ASN A 184 -9.38 10.46 8.79
C ASN A 184 -9.05 10.27 7.31
N GLU A 185 -7.95 10.91 6.89
CA GLU A 185 -7.26 10.55 5.66
C GLU A 185 -6.19 9.50 5.98
N SER A 186 -6.07 8.53 5.10
CA SER A 186 -5.22 7.37 5.25
C SER A 186 -4.30 7.23 4.00
N ILE A 187 -3.02 6.89 4.22
CA ILE A 187 -2.07 6.69 3.10
C ILE A 187 -2.36 5.41 2.32
N ALA A 188 -2.63 5.54 1.04
CA ALA A 188 -2.99 4.40 0.19
C ALA A 188 -4.26 3.67 0.66
N PHE A 189 -5.19 4.40 1.32
CA PHE A 189 -6.54 3.91 1.64
C PHE A 189 -6.52 2.67 2.54
N GLU A 190 -5.62 2.67 3.52
CA GLU A 190 -5.35 1.66 4.54
C GLU A 190 -6.18 1.80 5.83
N VAL A 191 -6.23 0.72 6.62
CA VAL A 191 -6.70 0.78 8.02
C VAL A 191 -5.56 1.33 8.86
N ASN A 192 -5.73 2.53 9.44
CA ASN A 192 -4.70 3.20 10.24
C ASN A 192 -5.08 3.33 11.73
N TYR A 193 -4.11 3.73 12.56
CA TYR A 193 -4.28 3.87 14.01
C TYR A 193 -5.38 4.87 14.37
N ARG A 194 -5.51 5.96 13.58
CA ARG A 194 -6.48 7.02 13.83
C ARG A 194 -7.91 6.50 13.90
N LEU A 195 -8.24 5.48 13.10
CA LEU A 195 -9.55 4.85 13.14
C LEU A 195 -9.90 4.34 14.54
N THR A 196 -9.00 3.56 15.16
CA THR A 196 -9.23 3.00 16.50
C THR A 196 -9.00 4.02 17.60
N GLU A 197 -8.02 4.90 17.49
CA GLU A 197 -7.73 5.97 18.48
C GLU A 197 -8.93 6.93 18.62
N SER A 198 -9.48 7.38 17.50
CA SER A 198 -10.59 8.34 17.49
C SER A 198 -11.90 7.71 17.95
N ALA A 199 -12.16 6.45 17.55
CA ALA A 199 -13.29 5.67 18.04
C ALA A 199 -13.18 5.43 19.56
N SER A 200 -11.97 5.14 20.05
CA SER A 200 -11.70 5.00 21.49
C SER A 200 -12.03 6.27 22.28
N ALA A 201 -11.86 7.44 21.67
CA ALA A 201 -12.18 8.74 22.26
C ALA A 201 -13.67 9.11 22.13
N GLY A 202 -14.48 8.28 21.47
CA GLY A 202 -15.89 8.54 21.20
C GLY A 202 -16.16 9.74 20.29
N ALA A 203 -15.18 10.12 19.46
CA ALA A 203 -15.40 11.09 18.40
C ALA A 203 -16.15 10.43 17.23
N CYS A 204 -16.93 11.22 16.48
CA CYS A 204 -17.46 10.78 15.20
C CYS A 204 -16.30 10.69 14.20
N VAL A 205 -15.94 9.47 13.79
CA VAL A 205 -14.88 9.28 12.80
C VAL A 205 -15.45 9.42 11.40
N LEU A 206 -14.91 10.35 10.63
CA LEU A 206 -15.25 10.57 9.23
C LEU A 206 -14.05 10.14 8.38
N THR A 207 -14.12 9.03 7.65
CA THR A 207 -12.95 8.32 7.10
C THR A 207 -13.06 8.01 5.61
N THR A 208 -11.92 7.87 4.95
CA THR A 208 -11.82 7.32 3.58
C THR A 208 -12.41 5.90 3.48
N PRO A 209 -12.84 5.49 2.26
CA PRO A 209 -13.39 4.16 2.02
C PRO A 209 -12.23 3.17 1.87
N VAL A 210 -11.99 2.38 2.90
CA VAL A 210 -10.94 1.33 2.87
C VAL A 210 -11.52 -0.01 2.41
N GLY A 211 -12.80 -0.24 2.68
CA GLY A 211 -13.51 -1.46 2.29
C GLY A 211 -13.66 -2.46 3.43
N GLU A 212 -13.63 -3.75 3.11
CA GLU A 212 -13.99 -4.80 4.07
C GLU A 212 -13.11 -4.85 5.32
N ASP A 213 -11.83 -4.50 5.20
CA ASP A 213 -10.89 -4.55 6.32
C ASP A 213 -11.26 -3.53 7.41
N GLN A 214 -11.71 -2.35 6.98
CA GLN A 214 -12.26 -1.31 7.87
C GLN A 214 -13.66 -1.69 8.36
N ASN A 215 -14.53 -2.18 7.48
CA ASN A 215 -15.92 -2.51 7.80
C ASN A 215 -16.06 -3.70 8.78
N ARG A 216 -15.03 -4.55 8.87
CA ARG A 216 -14.90 -5.60 9.90
C ARG A 216 -14.69 -5.04 11.30
N LEU A 217 -14.11 -3.85 11.41
CA LEU A 217 -13.86 -3.19 12.69
C LEU A 217 -15.09 -2.41 13.11
N TYR A 218 -15.55 -1.50 12.26
CA TYR A 218 -16.66 -0.61 12.56
C TYR A 218 -17.69 -0.62 11.46
N THR A 219 -18.96 -0.64 11.85
CA THR A 219 -20.12 -0.65 10.96
C THR A 219 -20.28 0.73 10.31
N PRO A 220 -20.21 0.85 8.97
CA PRO A 220 -20.50 2.10 8.29
C PRO A 220 -21.88 2.65 8.62
N ASP A 221 -22.00 3.97 8.65
CA ASP A 221 -23.21 4.75 8.96
C ASP A 221 -23.81 4.55 10.36
N ARG A 222 -23.13 3.77 11.21
CA ARG A 222 -23.51 3.52 12.60
C ARG A 222 -22.38 3.83 13.58
N GLU A 223 -21.20 3.26 13.33
CA GLU A 223 -20.03 3.36 14.22
C GLU A 223 -18.97 4.29 13.61
N ILE A 224 -18.96 4.45 12.28
CA ILE A 224 -18.12 5.38 11.53
C ILE A 224 -18.90 5.96 10.34
N LEU A 225 -18.46 7.10 9.82
CA LEU A 225 -18.93 7.64 8.55
C LEU A 225 -17.84 7.56 7.49
N ILE A 226 -18.20 7.09 6.30
CA ILE A 226 -17.28 7.03 5.16
C ILE A 226 -17.55 8.22 4.25
N TYR A 227 -16.54 8.79 3.59
CA TYR A 227 -16.72 9.70 2.45
C TYR A 227 -15.89 9.19 1.29
N GLU A 228 -16.39 9.23 0.06
CA GLU A 228 -15.69 8.71 -1.12
C GLU A 228 -14.73 9.75 -1.69
N GLN A 229 -15.17 11.01 -1.79
CA GLN A 229 -14.45 12.10 -2.44
C GLN A 229 -14.71 13.44 -1.76
N SER A 230 -14.01 14.48 -2.20
CA SER A 230 -13.99 15.79 -1.52
C SER A 230 -15.34 16.51 -1.38
N LEU A 231 -16.23 16.46 -2.36
CA LEU A 231 -17.58 17.03 -2.26
C LEU A 231 -18.40 16.34 -1.18
N GLU A 232 -18.36 15.00 -1.12
CA GLU A 232 -19.06 14.24 -0.08
C GLU A 232 -18.43 14.49 1.31
N LEU A 233 -17.11 14.64 1.38
CA LEU A 233 -16.42 15.05 2.60
C LEU A 233 -16.91 16.41 3.09
N LEU A 234 -17.03 17.40 2.20
CA LEU A 234 -17.57 18.73 2.52
C LEU A 234 -19.03 18.64 2.97
N GLU A 235 -19.86 17.88 2.25
CA GLU A 235 -21.27 17.67 2.57
C GLU A 235 -21.46 17.03 3.95
N LYS A 236 -20.76 15.92 4.22
CA LYS A 236 -20.81 15.20 5.51
C LYS A 236 -20.28 16.06 6.65
N THR A 237 -19.24 16.85 6.41
CA THR A 237 -18.74 17.82 7.40
C THR A 237 -19.80 18.88 7.72
N ALA A 238 -20.46 19.44 6.70
CA ALA A 238 -21.53 20.42 6.88
C ALA A 238 -22.77 19.82 7.56
N PHE A 239 -23.12 18.58 7.25
CA PHE A 239 -24.19 17.82 7.88
C PHE A 239 -23.92 17.61 9.38
N LEU A 240 -22.75 17.09 9.74
CA LEU A 240 -22.37 16.85 11.14
C LEU A 240 -22.33 18.14 11.96
N ARG A 241 -21.91 19.25 11.35
CA ARG A 241 -21.96 20.57 11.99
C ARG A 241 -23.39 21.03 12.31
N ARG A 242 -24.35 20.74 11.42
CA ARG A 242 -25.78 21.06 11.62
C ARG A 242 -26.50 20.08 12.54
N ARG A 243 -25.98 18.86 12.66
CA ARG A 243 -26.56 17.73 13.41
C ARG A 243 -25.56 17.15 14.42
N PRO A 244 -25.16 17.93 15.44
CA PRO A 244 -24.21 17.47 16.46
C PRO A 244 -24.74 16.28 17.26
N ASP A 245 -26.06 16.11 17.36
CA ASP A 245 -26.72 14.95 17.95
C ASP A 245 -26.37 13.65 17.21
N ILE A 246 -26.30 13.70 15.89
CA ILE A 246 -25.93 12.54 15.05
C ILE A 246 -24.44 12.23 15.20
N ALA A 247 -23.58 13.26 15.24
CA ALA A 247 -22.15 13.07 15.49
C ALA A 247 -21.90 12.37 16.85
N GLU A 248 -22.59 12.81 17.90
CA GLU A 248 -22.48 12.19 19.22
C GLU A 248 -22.98 10.75 19.22
N LYS A 249 -24.12 10.48 18.57
CA LYS A 249 -24.68 9.12 18.45
C LYS A 249 -23.69 8.15 17.79
N ILE A 250 -23.06 8.57 16.69
CA ILE A 250 -22.09 7.74 15.95
C ILE A 250 -20.82 7.56 16.78
N GLY A 251 -20.28 8.64 17.36
CA GLY A 251 -19.10 8.57 18.22
C GLY A 251 -19.32 7.70 19.45
N ARG A 252 -20.51 7.74 20.05
CA ARG A 252 -20.92 6.87 21.15
C ARG A 252 -20.93 5.40 20.73
N ALA A 253 -21.52 5.08 19.58
CA ALA A 253 -21.53 3.70 19.07
C ALA A 253 -20.11 3.19 18.79
N ALA A 254 -19.22 4.02 18.23
CA ALA A 254 -17.82 3.68 18.02
C ALA A 254 -17.10 3.39 19.35
N TRP A 255 -17.28 4.26 20.36
CA TRP A 255 -16.71 4.09 21.70
C TRP A 255 -17.14 2.79 22.37
N GLU A 256 -18.44 2.47 22.32
CA GLU A 256 -18.98 1.21 22.85
C GLU A 256 -18.40 0.00 22.11
N ALA A 257 -18.33 0.07 20.77
CA ALA A 257 -17.75 -0.97 19.93
C ALA A 257 -16.26 -1.22 20.25
N THR A 258 -15.48 -0.15 20.42
CA THR A 258 -14.05 -0.25 20.78
C THR A 258 -13.86 -1.01 22.09
N ARG A 259 -14.62 -0.63 23.12
CA ARG A 259 -14.55 -1.27 24.44
C ARG A 259 -14.95 -2.73 24.41
N ALA A 260 -15.93 -3.07 23.57
CA ALA A 260 -16.43 -4.44 23.45
C ALA A 260 -15.54 -5.36 22.60
N ARG A 261 -14.80 -4.83 21.61
CA ARG A 261 -14.18 -5.66 20.55
C ARG A 261 -12.75 -5.31 20.17
N HIS A 262 -12.22 -4.14 20.56
CA HIS A 262 -10.97 -3.62 19.98
C HIS A 262 -9.89 -3.24 20.98
N LEU A 263 -10.10 -3.47 22.28
CA LEU A 263 -9.02 -3.36 23.28
C LEU A 263 -7.85 -4.34 23.04
N PRO A 264 -6.64 -4.08 23.58
CA PRO A 264 -5.46 -4.92 23.39
C PRO A 264 -5.68 -6.40 23.72
N GLU A 265 -6.49 -6.72 24.74
CA GLU A 265 -6.81 -8.07 25.16
C GLU A 265 -7.56 -8.86 24.08
N HIS A 266 -8.44 -8.19 23.33
CA HIS A 266 -9.15 -8.80 22.21
C HIS A 266 -8.18 -9.16 21.08
N ARG A 267 -7.20 -8.29 20.81
CA ARG A 267 -6.17 -8.53 19.79
C ARG A 267 -5.24 -9.66 20.20
N ALA A 268 -4.76 -9.66 21.44
CA ALA A 268 -3.91 -10.71 21.98
C ALA A 268 -4.63 -12.07 21.97
N ARG A 269 -5.90 -12.12 22.39
CA ARG A 269 -6.72 -13.34 22.32
C ARG A 269 -6.88 -13.84 20.87
N PHE A 270 -7.21 -12.94 19.94
CA PHE A 270 -7.32 -13.29 18.53
C PHE A 270 -6.02 -13.88 17.98
N VAL A 271 -4.85 -13.31 18.34
CA VAL A 271 -3.55 -13.87 17.94
C VAL A 271 -3.43 -15.32 18.41
N LEU A 272 -3.68 -15.58 19.70
CA LEU A 272 -3.56 -16.92 20.29
C LEU A 272 -4.51 -17.93 19.65
N GLU A 273 -5.74 -17.51 19.33
CA GLU A 273 -6.76 -18.35 18.68
C GLU A 273 -6.45 -18.67 17.21
N ASN A 274 -5.58 -17.90 16.56
CA ASN A 274 -5.23 -18.04 15.14
C ASN A 274 -3.78 -18.54 14.92
N LEU A 275 -3.11 -19.02 15.98
CA LEU A 275 -1.81 -19.67 15.82
C LEU A 275 -1.97 -21.04 15.14
N PRO A 276 -1.04 -21.43 14.25
CA PRO A 276 -1.03 -22.77 13.72
C PRO A 276 -0.59 -23.79 14.78
N ALA A 277 -0.99 -25.05 14.59
CA ALA A 277 -0.70 -26.12 15.55
C ALA A 277 0.79 -26.48 15.65
N ALA A 278 1.58 -26.21 14.60
CA ALA A 278 3.01 -26.52 14.55
C ALA A 278 3.74 -25.52 13.64
N PRO A 279 5.05 -25.27 13.90
CA PRO A 279 5.88 -24.45 13.05
C PRO A 279 6.09 -25.12 11.68
N VAL A 280 6.25 -24.30 10.65
CA VAL A 280 6.64 -24.67 9.30
C VAL A 280 8.11 -24.29 9.12
N ARG A 281 8.82 -25.04 8.29
CA ARG A 281 10.22 -24.72 7.97
C ARG A 281 10.28 -23.39 7.21
N ALA A 282 11.00 -22.42 7.77
CA ALA A 282 11.24 -21.13 7.13
C ALA A 282 12.23 -21.27 5.96
N ASP A 283 12.08 -20.39 4.97
CA ASP A 283 12.93 -20.30 3.79
C ASP A 283 14.16 -19.43 4.07
N ALA A 284 15.34 -20.05 4.13
CA ALA A 284 16.61 -19.36 4.40
C ALA A 284 16.96 -18.28 3.34
N THR A 285 16.39 -18.35 2.13
CA THR A 285 16.61 -17.35 1.07
C THR A 285 15.78 -16.08 1.26
N ALA A 286 14.73 -16.13 2.09
CA ALA A 286 13.77 -15.06 2.26
C ALA A 286 14.38 -13.77 2.84
N LEU A 287 15.27 -13.86 3.83
CA LEU A 287 15.93 -12.67 4.39
C LEU A 287 16.88 -12.00 3.38
N PRO A 288 17.80 -12.72 2.71
CA PRO A 288 18.58 -12.13 1.62
C PRO A 288 17.73 -11.40 0.57
N MET A 289 16.64 -12.02 0.11
CA MET A 289 15.74 -11.40 -0.87
C MET A 289 15.04 -10.15 -0.31
N THR A 290 14.63 -10.20 0.97
CA THR A 290 14.06 -9.05 1.69
C THR A 290 15.02 -7.85 1.69
N LEU A 291 16.29 -8.10 2.09
CA LEU A 291 17.29 -7.04 2.22
C LEU A 291 17.65 -6.43 0.87
N ALA A 292 17.78 -7.27 -0.18
CA ALA A 292 18.06 -6.78 -1.52
C ALA A 292 16.91 -5.92 -2.07
N GLN A 293 15.66 -6.37 -1.89
CA GLN A 293 14.48 -5.63 -2.33
C GLN A 293 14.28 -4.33 -1.54
N ARG A 294 14.66 -4.28 -0.26
CA ARG A 294 14.72 -3.04 0.52
C ARG A 294 15.79 -2.08 -0.01
N GLY A 295 16.97 -2.58 -0.36
CA GLY A 295 18.04 -1.79 -0.98
C GLY A 295 17.56 -1.12 -2.28
N ARG A 296 16.81 -1.86 -3.11
CA ARG A 296 16.19 -1.34 -4.35
C ARG A 296 15.25 -0.16 -4.09
N HIS A 297 14.42 -0.22 -3.03
CA HIS A 297 13.48 0.86 -2.68
C HIS A 297 14.17 2.18 -2.31
N ILE A 298 15.35 2.12 -1.70
CA ILE A 298 16.16 3.30 -1.35
C ILE A 298 17.25 3.59 -2.38
N HIS A 299 17.21 2.92 -3.54
CA HIS A 299 18.16 3.07 -4.65
C HIS A 299 19.63 2.85 -4.25
N LEU A 300 19.87 1.99 -3.26
CA LEU A 300 21.22 1.58 -2.90
C LEU A 300 21.62 0.29 -3.63
N PRO A 301 22.81 0.25 -4.25
CA PRO A 301 23.35 -0.98 -4.82
C PRO A 301 23.38 -2.10 -3.77
N THR A 302 22.96 -3.29 -4.16
CA THR A 302 22.98 -4.46 -3.28
C THR A 302 24.43 -4.81 -2.90
N PRO A 303 24.79 -4.89 -1.61
CA PRO A 303 26.15 -5.20 -1.19
C PRO A 303 26.67 -6.51 -1.79
N ARG A 304 27.95 -6.57 -2.17
CA ARG A 304 28.56 -7.76 -2.82
C ARG A 304 28.35 -9.09 -2.06
N PRO A 305 28.46 -9.17 -0.72
CA PRO A 305 28.17 -10.41 0.01
C PRO A 305 26.73 -10.88 -0.16
N LEU A 306 25.79 -9.94 -0.18
CA LEU A 306 24.38 -10.23 -0.38
C LEU A 306 24.09 -10.64 -1.84
N LEU A 307 24.72 -9.99 -2.82
CA LEU A 307 24.66 -10.41 -4.22
C LEU A 307 25.18 -11.84 -4.41
N HIS A 308 26.32 -12.19 -3.81
CA HIS A 308 26.86 -13.54 -3.86
C HIS A 308 25.87 -14.54 -3.26
N THR A 309 25.28 -14.21 -2.11
CA THR A 309 24.25 -15.04 -1.47
C THR A 309 23.07 -15.30 -2.39
N LEU A 310 22.54 -14.25 -3.04
CA LEU A 310 21.44 -14.39 -4.02
C LEU A 310 21.85 -15.20 -5.25
N GLY A 311 23.06 -15.00 -5.76
CA GLY A 311 23.57 -15.69 -6.95
C GLY A 311 23.86 -17.17 -6.72
N SER A 312 24.10 -17.58 -5.47
CA SER A 312 24.28 -18.97 -5.05
C SER A 312 23.02 -19.62 -4.50
N ALA A 313 21.95 -18.85 -4.28
CA ALA A 313 20.69 -19.39 -3.78
C ALA A 313 19.99 -20.24 -4.84
N ASP A 314 19.45 -21.37 -4.41
CA ASP A 314 18.59 -22.17 -5.26
C ASP A 314 17.24 -21.47 -5.47
N GLY A 315 16.70 -21.58 -6.69
CA GLY A 315 15.37 -21.08 -7.03
C GLY A 315 15.36 -19.91 -8.01
N ILE A 316 14.32 -19.88 -8.85
CA ILE A 316 14.21 -18.94 -9.97
C ILE A 316 13.99 -17.49 -9.50
N GLU A 317 13.29 -17.29 -8.39
CA GLU A 317 13.01 -15.95 -7.85
C GLU A 317 14.28 -15.27 -7.34
N ALA A 318 15.13 -16.01 -6.62
CA ALA A 318 16.42 -15.50 -6.14
C ALA A 318 17.34 -15.17 -7.32
N ALA A 319 17.39 -16.03 -8.34
CA ALA A 319 18.13 -15.77 -9.58
C ALA A 319 17.60 -14.53 -10.35
N ALA A 320 16.28 -14.36 -10.41
CA ALA A 320 15.66 -13.20 -11.04
C ALA A 320 16.00 -11.92 -10.28
N LEU A 321 15.86 -11.91 -8.94
CA LEU A 321 16.23 -10.77 -8.11
C LEU A 321 17.73 -10.46 -8.20
N HIS A 322 18.60 -11.49 -8.21
CA HIS A 322 20.03 -11.32 -8.42
C HIS A 322 20.33 -10.60 -9.74
N LEU A 323 19.69 -11.02 -10.84
CA LEU A 323 19.83 -10.36 -12.14
C LEU A 323 19.37 -8.90 -12.08
N ARG A 324 18.25 -8.59 -11.40
CA ARG A 324 17.80 -7.21 -11.21
C ARG A 324 18.85 -6.39 -10.47
N CYS A 325 19.33 -6.87 -9.32
CA CYS A 325 20.36 -6.18 -8.53
C CYS A 325 21.67 -5.95 -9.30
N LEU A 326 22.11 -6.93 -10.11
CA LEU A 326 23.25 -6.78 -11.02
C LEU A 326 22.98 -5.71 -12.09
N SER A 327 21.78 -5.72 -12.66
CA SER A 327 21.37 -4.77 -13.71
C SER A 327 21.31 -3.34 -13.20
N GLU A 328 20.94 -3.15 -11.95
CA GLU A 328 20.69 -1.83 -11.35
C GLU A 328 21.96 -1.22 -10.75
N GLY A 329 22.79 -2.03 -10.07
CA GLY A 329 23.98 -1.54 -9.33
C GLY A 329 25.34 -1.88 -9.94
N TYR A 330 25.43 -2.90 -10.80
CA TYR A 330 26.71 -3.45 -11.27
C TYR A 330 26.67 -3.84 -12.77
N PRO A 331 26.29 -2.92 -13.68
CA PRO A 331 26.29 -3.22 -15.11
C PRO A 331 27.72 -3.52 -15.58
N GLY A 332 27.89 -4.56 -16.40
CA GLY A 332 29.18 -4.93 -16.97
C GLY A 332 29.29 -6.41 -17.35
N GLN A 333 30.53 -6.85 -17.62
CA GLN A 333 30.82 -8.19 -18.18
C GLN A 333 30.20 -9.36 -17.40
N HIS A 334 30.06 -9.25 -16.08
CA HIS A 334 29.46 -10.31 -15.27
C HIS A 334 27.96 -10.48 -15.58
N THR A 335 27.22 -9.37 -15.60
CA THR A 335 25.79 -9.34 -15.96
C THR A 335 25.58 -9.82 -17.39
N GLU A 336 26.41 -9.36 -18.33
CA GLU A 336 26.36 -9.82 -19.71
C GLU A 336 26.64 -11.32 -19.85
N ARG A 337 27.63 -11.84 -19.13
CA ARG A 337 27.94 -13.29 -19.12
C ARG A 337 26.78 -14.10 -18.57
N PHE A 338 26.16 -13.64 -17.49
CA PHE A 338 24.99 -14.29 -16.91
C PHE A 338 23.82 -14.34 -17.91
N ILE A 339 23.54 -13.21 -18.57
CA ILE A 339 22.48 -13.11 -19.58
C ILE A 339 22.77 -13.98 -20.81
N ARG A 340 23.99 -13.92 -21.35
CA ARG A 340 24.40 -14.73 -22.51
C ARG A 340 24.32 -16.22 -22.21
N ALA A 341 24.77 -16.64 -21.03
CA ALA A 341 24.65 -18.03 -20.60
C ALA A 341 23.18 -18.48 -20.59
N ARG A 342 22.22 -17.60 -20.28
CA ARG A 342 20.79 -17.97 -20.32
C ARG A 342 20.22 -18.05 -21.73
N LEU A 343 20.67 -17.20 -22.65
CA LEU A 343 20.28 -17.30 -24.06
C LEU A 343 20.73 -18.61 -24.72
N THR A 344 21.85 -19.19 -24.29
CA THR A 344 22.37 -20.43 -24.89
C THR A 344 21.67 -21.70 -24.44
N HIS A 345 20.92 -21.67 -23.34
CA HIS A 345 20.15 -22.83 -22.85
C HIS A 345 18.75 -22.83 -23.44
N ALA A 346 18.13 -24.00 -23.65
CA ALA A 346 16.74 -24.08 -24.11
C ALA A 346 15.77 -23.49 -23.05
N PRO A 347 14.60 -22.95 -23.45
CA PRO A 347 13.55 -22.54 -22.50
C PRO A 347 13.12 -23.72 -21.64
N VAL A 348 13.20 -23.58 -20.32
CA VAL A 348 12.71 -24.59 -19.37
C VAL A 348 11.41 -24.10 -18.74
N PRO A 349 10.37 -24.95 -18.58
CA PRO A 349 9.17 -24.57 -17.86
C PRO A 349 9.49 -24.04 -16.46
N GLY A 350 8.89 -22.91 -16.08
CA GLY A 350 9.10 -22.27 -14.78
C GLY A 350 10.23 -21.22 -14.74
N GLU A 351 10.91 -20.94 -15.85
CA GLU A 351 11.93 -19.86 -15.94
C GLU A 351 11.36 -18.46 -16.24
N ASP A 352 10.03 -18.30 -16.22
CA ASP A 352 9.37 -17.05 -16.59
C ASP A 352 9.87 -15.85 -15.78
N GLU A 353 10.04 -16.02 -14.46
CA GLU A 353 10.49 -14.94 -13.57
C GLU A 353 11.86 -14.38 -13.95
N LEU A 354 12.79 -15.28 -14.27
CA LEU A 354 14.12 -14.89 -14.72
C LEU A 354 14.09 -14.25 -16.11
N THR A 355 13.22 -14.76 -16.99
CA THR A 355 13.03 -14.20 -18.34
C THR A 355 12.43 -12.79 -18.27
N LEU A 356 11.46 -12.56 -17.38
CA LEU A 356 10.88 -11.23 -17.11
C LEU A 356 11.94 -10.26 -16.55
N ALA A 357 12.81 -10.73 -15.66
CA ALA A 357 13.94 -9.91 -15.18
C ALA A 357 14.92 -9.55 -16.32
N ALA A 358 15.18 -10.48 -17.25
CA ALA A 358 16.03 -10.23 -18.41
C ALA A 358 15.39 -9.25 -19.42
N LEU A 359 14.08 -9.32 -19.64
CA LEU A 359 13.33 -8.31 -20.42
C LEU A 359 13.44 -6.93 -19.78
N GLY A 360 13.30 -6.84 -18.46
CA GLY A 360 13.49 -5.60 -17.70
C GLY A 360 14.91 -5.06 -17.80
N HIS A 361 15.94 -5.92 -17.79
CA HIS A 361 17.32 -5.53 -18.05
C HIS A 361 17.49 -4.94 -19.45
N ALA A 362 16.97 -5.63 -20.48
CA ALA A 362 17.07 -5.19 -21.87
C ALA A 362 16.44 -3.80 -22.07
N LEU A 363 15.26 -3.56 -21.47
CA LEU A 363 14.64 -2.22 -21.44
C LEU A 363 15.52 -1.19 -20.74
N LEU A 364 15.99 -1.48 -19.51
CA LEU A 364 16.84 -0.55 -18.76
C LEU A 364 18.11 -0.15 -19.54
N ARG A 365 18.64 -1.07 -20.35
CA ARG A 365 19.85 -0.88 -21.18
C ARG A 365 19.57 -0.41 -22.60
N ALA A 366 18.31 -0.19 -22.97
CA ALA A 366 17.89 0.17 -24.32
C ALA A 366 18.35 -0.84 -25.41
N ASP A 367 18.43 -2.13 -25.07
CA ASP A 367 18.86 -3.22 -25.96
C ASP A 367 17.64 -3.95 -26.55
N LEU A 368 17.11 -3.43 -27.65
CA LEU A 368 15.93 -4.01 -28.32
C LEU A 368 16.18 -5.44 -28.84
N PRO A 369 17.31 -5.76 -29.53
CA PRO A 369 17.58 -7.13 -29.95
C PRO A 369 17.57 -8.14 -28.79
N LEU A 370 18.15 -7.77 -27.65
CA LEU A 370 18.13 -8.62 -26.46
C LEU A 370 16.71 -8.82 -25.92
N PHE A 371 15.91 -7.75 -25.90
CA PHE A 371 14.50 -7.84 -25.51
C PHE A 371 13.74 -8.80 -26.42
N GLN A 372 13.87 -8.65 -27.75
CA GLN A 372 13.20 -9.50 -28.74
C GLN A 372 13.57 -10.98 -28.59
N ALA A 373 14.83 -11.28 -28.27
CA ALA A 373 15.29 -12.64 -28.02
C ALA A 373 14.60 -13.27 -26.79
N PHE A 374 14.56 -12.55 -25.66
CA PHE A 374 13.87 -13.04 -24.46
C PHE A 374 12.35 -13.04 -24.60
N TRP A 375 11.77 -12.13 -25.38
CA TRP A 375 10.33 -12.10 -25.66
C TRP A 375 9.90 -13.34 -26.45
N THR A 376 10.66 -13.65 -27.51
CA THR A 376 10.47 -14.87 -28.29
C THR A 376 10.64 -16.11 -27.41
N ARG A 377 11.63 -16.10 -26.50
CA ARG A 377 11.84 -17.19 -25.53
C ARG A 377 10.64 -17.37 -24.60
N LEU A 378 10.14 -16.30 -23.98
CA LEU A 378 9.01 -16.32 -23.04
C LEU A 378 7.75 -16.92 -23.67
N HIS A 379 7.56 -16.68 -24.97
CA HIS A 379 6.36 -17.11 -25.68
C HIS A 379 6.58 -18.33 -26.59
N ALA A 380 7.76 -18.95 -26.57
CA ALA A 380 8.11 -20.05 -27.47
C ALA A 380 7.12 -21.23 -27.39
N ALA A 381 6.63 -21.51 -26.18
CA ALA A 381 5.68 -22.58 -25.89
C ALA A 381 4.19 -22.18 -26.04
N ARG A 382 3.87 -20.90 -26.30
CA ARG A 382 2.48 -20.45 -26.47
C ARG A 382 1.94 -20.87 -27.85
N PRO A 383 0.70 -21.39 -27.95
CA PRO A 383 0.08 -21.73 -29.23
C PRO A 383 -0.09 -20.51 -30.15
N ILE A 384 -0.49 -19.38 -29.56
CA ILE A 384 -0.58 -18.09 -30.23
C ILE A 384 0.49 -17.19 -29.62
N ARG A 385 1.48 -16.82 -30.42
CA ARG A 385 2.58 -15.97 -29.99
C ARG A 385 2.17 -14.50 -30.16
N PRO A 386 2.37 -13.65 -29.14
CA PRO A 386 2.20 -12.23 -29.32
C PRO A 386 3.23 -11.71 -30.33
N GLU A 387 2.91 -10.59 -30.96
CA GLU A 387 3.83 -9.91 -31.88
C GLU A 387 5.14 -9.56 -31.16
N VAL A 388 6.26 -9.67 -31.90
CA VAL A 388 7.57 -9.27 -31.38
C VAL A 388 7.68 -7.75 -31.49
N PRO A 389 7.90 -7.01 -30.39
CA PRO A 389 7.93 -5.55 -30.45
C PRO A 389 9.01 -4.99 -31.38
N GLY A 390 8.63 -4.02 -32.20
CA GLY A 390 9.51 -3.37 -33.19
C GLY A 390 10.29 -2.17 -32.65
N SER A 391 9.98 -1.69 -31.45
CA SER A 391 10.66 -0.56 -30.78
C SER A 391 10.73 -0.75 -29.27
N LEU A 392 11.61 -0.01 -28.58
CA LEU A 392 11.70 -0.02 -27.12
C LEU A 392 10.41 0.47 -26.45
N TYR A 393 9.69 1.40 -27.09
CA TYR A 393 8.39 1.85 -26.62
C TYR A 393 7.36 0.71 -26.65
N GLN A 394 7.21 0.05 -27.81
CA GLN A 394 6.33 -1.11 -27.94
C GLN A 394 6.75 -2.25 -27.01
N ALA A 395 8.06 -2.43 -26.78
CA ALA A 395 8.59 -3.43 -25.84
C ALA A 395 8.14 -3.15 -24.40
N GLY A 396 8.23 -1.89 -23.95
CA GLY A 396 7.73 -1.48 -22.64
C GLY A 396 6.22 -1.68 -22.49
N LEU A 397 5.44 -1.28 -23.50
CA LEU A 397 3.97 -1.48 -23.51
C LEU A 397 3.59 -2.97 -23.50
N SER A 398 4.29 -3.80 -24.28
CA SER A 398 4.02 -5.24 -24.36
C SER A 398 4.41 -5.96 -23.07
N LEU A 399 5.53 -5.56 -22.43
CA LEU A 399 5.90 -6.07 -21.12
C LEU A 399 4.87 -5.69 -20.06
N ALA A 400 4.31 -4.47 -20.12
CA ALA A 400 3.26 -4.05 -19.21
C ALA A 400 2.00 -4.93 -19.35
N ASP A 401 1.58 -5.23 -20.58
CA ASP A 401 0.45 -6.14 -20.83
C ASP A 401 0.73 -7.54 -20.31
N GLU A 402 1.91 -8.10 -20.58
CA GLU A 402 2.32 -9.43 -20.08
C GLU A 402 2.30 -9.48 -18.55
N LEU A 403 2.86 -8.48 -17.86
CA LEU A 403 2.83 -8.40 -16.40
C LEU A 403 1.41 -8.22 -15.86
N GLN A 404 0.56 -7.46 -16.57
CA GLN A 404 -0.85 -7.32 -16.21
C GLN A 404 -1.61 -8.66 -16.32
N THR A 405 -1.35 -9.47 -17.35
CA THR A 405 -1.98 -10.80 -17.48
C THR A 405 -1.60 -11.75 -16.33
N ARG A 406 -0.44 -11.52 -15.71
CA ARG A 406 0.06 -12.26 -14.54
C ARG A 406 -0.42 -11.67 -13.21
N GLY A 407 -1.29 -10.66 -13.23
CA GLY A 407 -1.77 -9.98 -12.01
C GLY A 407 -0.73 -9.08 -11.33
N ARG A 408 0.42 -8.81 -11.98
CA ARG A 408 1.51 -7.98 -11.43
C ARG A 408 1.28 -6.51 -11.76
N LEU A 409 0.29 -5.90 -11.12
CA LEU A 409 -0.15 -4.55 -11.45
C LEU A 409 0.82 -3.47 -10.95
N PHE A 410 1.18 -3.51 -9.67
CA PHE A 410 2.11 -2.58 -9.02
C PHE A 410 2.67 -3.18 -7.72
N GLN A 411 3.76 -2.61 -7.19
CA GLN A 411 4.34 -3.00 -5.90
C GLN A 411 4.05 -1.94 -4.83
N PRO A 412 3.17 -2.21 -3.86
CA PRO A 412 2.87 -1.26 -2.79
C PRO A 412 4.12 -0.77 -2.06
N GLY A 413 4.25 0.56 -2.05
CA GLY A 413 5.32 1.33 -1.43
C GLY A 413 6.72 1.14 -2.04
N LEU A 414 6.88 0.56 -3.23
CA LEU A 414 8.15 0.66 -3.95
C LEU A 414 8.29 2.05 -4.59
N ALA A 415 9.35 2.79 -4.25
CA ALA A 415 9.72 4.00 -4.98
C ALA A 415 10.45 3.56 -6.25
N TYR A 416 9.74 3.50 -7.38
CA TYR A 416 10.32 3.06 -8.64
C TYR A 416 10.98 4.21 -9.40
N GLN A 417 12.16 3.98 -9.97
CA GLN A 417 12.85 4.93 -10.84
C GLN A 417 13.25 4.26 -12.16
N ALA A 418 12.57 4.64 -13.25
CA ALA A 418 12.72 3.99 -14.54
C ALA A 418 14.13 4.10 -15.16
N ASP A 419 14.94 5.07 -14.72
CA ASP A 419 16.32 5.24 -15.18
C ASP A 419 17.32 4.34 -14.43
N LEU A 420 16.97 3.87 -13.25
CA LEU A 420 17.87 3.09 -12.37
C LEU A 420 17.41 1.65 -12.17
N MET A 421 16.13 1.36 -12.36
CA MET A 421 15.49 0.13 -11.91
C MET A 421 14.87 -0.68 -13.05
N THR A 422 14.99 -2.00 -12.95
CA THR A 422 14.30 -2.93 -13.85
C THR A 422 12.82 -3.09 -13.44
N PRO A 423 11.87 -3.11 -14.40
CA PRO A 423 10.46 -3.28 -14.10
C PRO A 423 10.10 -4.72 -13.73
N GLU A 424 9.22 -4.87 -12.76
CA GLU A 424 8.65 -6.12 -12.25
C GLU A 424 7.11 -6.10 -12.28
N THR A 425 6.50 -4.92 -12.48
CA THR A 425 5.05 -4.75 -12.60
C THR A 425 4.64 -3.96 -13.84
N ALA A 426 3.36 -4.06 -14.20
CA ALA A 426 2.78 -3.31 -15.31
C ALA A 426 2.97 -1.80 -15.14
N LEU A 427 2.76 -1.26 -13.94
CA LEU A 427 3.00 0.16 -13.65
C LEU A 427 4.46 0.56 -13.93
N GLU A 428 5.42 -0.24 -13.46
CA GLU A 428 6.85 0.00 -13.67
C GLU A 428 7.24 -0.10 -15.15
N ALA A 429 6.69 -1.08 -15.88
CA ALA A 429 6.89 -1.24 -17.32
C ALA A 429 6.29 -0.08 -18.14
N LEU A 430 5.18 0.52 -17.70
CA LEU A 430 4.62 1.72 -18.33
C LEU A 430 5.49 2.96 -18.09
N TYR A 431 6.05 3.13 -16.89
CA TYR A 431 7.05 4.18 -16.66
C TYR A 431 8.32 3.97 -17.49
N MET A 432 8.71 2.71 -17.72
CA MET A 432 9.78 2.37 -18.66
C MET A 432 9.44 2.73 -20.11
N ALA A 433 8.23 2.37 -20.56
CA ALA A 433 7.75 2.72 -21.91
C ALA A 433 7.76 4.23 -22.13
N ARG A 434 7.32 5.03 -21.14
CA ARG A 434 7.31 6.49 -21.21
C ARG A 434 8.64 7.10 -21.61
N ARG A 435 9.78 6.52 -21.20
CA ARG A 435 11.13 7.01 -21.58
C ARG A 435 11.36 7.01 -23.09
N TYR A 436 10.63 6.18 -23.82
CA TYR A 436 10.74 5.97 -25.26
C TYR A 436 9.53 6.48 -26.04
N ALA A 437 8.54 7.10 -25.38
CA ALA A 437 7.24 7.40 -25.98
C ALA A 437 7.25 8.53 -27.02
N GLY A 438 8.18 9.49 -26.90
CA GLY A 438 8.07 10.74 -27.66
C GLY A 438 6.76 11.47 -27.31
N ASP A 439 5.99 11.82 -28.34
CA ASP A 439 4.68 12.48 -28.20
C ASP A 439 3.49 11.49 -28.12
N ASP A 440 3.75 10.18 -28.16
CA ASP A 440 2.68 9.16 -28.15
C ASP A 440 2.05 9.05 -26.74
N PRO A 441 0.72 9.25 -26.60
CA PRO A 441 0.03 9.25 -25.31
C PRO A 441 -0.40 7.86 -24.81
N GLU A 442 -0.17 6.78 -25.57
CA GLU A 442 -0.68 5.44 -25.27
C GLU A 442 -0.22 4.93 -23.89
N TRP A 443 1.01 5.24 -23.45
CA TRP A 443 1.46 4.90 -22.10
C TRP A 443 0.57 5.54 -21.02
N ALA A 444 0.13 6.79 -21.23
CA ALA A 444 -0.70 7.52 -20.28
C ALA A 444 -2.13 6.97 -20.28
N TYR A 445 -2.68 6.58 -21.44
CA TYR A 445 -3.97 5.87 -21.51
C TYR A 445 -3.94 4.55 -20.74
N ARG A 446 -2.88 3.75 -20.93
CA ARG A 446 -2.72 2.48 -20.21
C ARG A 446 -2.49 2.68 -18.71
N LEU A 447 -1.73 3.70 -18.32
CA LEU A 447 -1.49 4.03 -16.92
C LEU A 447 -2.78 4.51 -16.23
N HIS A 448 -3.56 5.37 -16.88
CA HIS A 448 -4.87 5.76 -16.40
C HIS A 448 -5.79 4.54 -16.19
N ARG A 449 -5.87 3.64 -17.19
CA ARG A 449 -6.69 2.41 -17.10
C ARG A 449 -6.23 1.48 -15.97
N LEU A 450 -4.92 1.34 -15.78
CA LEU A 450 -4.34 0.52 -14.72
C LEU A 450 -4.71 1.04 -13.33
N THR A 451 -4.74 2.37 -13.18
CA THR A 451 -4.95 3.05 -11.89
C THR A 451 -6.42 3.27 -11.54
N THR A 452 -7.36 3.16 -12.49
CA THR A 452 -8.80 3.42 -12.28
C THR A 452 -9.41 2.64 -11.11
N ARG A 453 -8.89 1.45 -10.80
CA ARG A 453 -9.44 0.53 -9.79
C ARG A 453 -8.72 0.56 -8.45
N SER A 454 -7.75 1.45 -8.27
CA SER A 454 -6.94 1.51 -7.06
C SER A 454 -6.81 2.93 -6.55
N ALA A 455 -7.53 3.24 -5.48
CA ALA A 455 -7.41 4.52 -4.79
C ALA A 455 -5.98 4.76 -4.26
N ALA A 456 -5.22 3.70 -3.96
CA ALA A 456 -3.81 3.81 -3.61
C ALA A 456 -2.94 4.46 -4.70
N LEU A 457 -3.42 4.51 -5.94
CA LEU A 457 -2.71 5.07 -7.10
C LEU A 457 -3.30 6.40 -7.59
N THR A 458 -4.08 7.12 -6.76
CA THR A 458 -4.71 8.39 -7.15
C THR A 458 -3.73 9.42 -7.69
N GLU A 459 -2.54 9.59 -7.08
CA GLU A 459 -1.52 10.53 -7.61
C GLU A 459 -0.97 10.09 -8.97
N VAL A 460 -0.75 8.78 -9.15
CA VAL A 460 -0.29 8.22 -10.44
C VAL A 460 -1.37 8.41 -11.52
N ARG A 461 -2.65 8.26 -11.14
CA ARG A 461 -3.78 8.52 -12.03
C ARG A 461 -3.85 9.98 -12.45
N LEU A 462 -3.65 10.92 -11.52
CA LEU A 462 -3.60 12.35 -11.81
C LEU A 462 -2.47 12.68 -12.79
N GLU A 463 -1.28 12.10 -12.59
CA GLU A 463 -0.15 12.25 -13.51
C GLU A 463 -0.50 11.78 -14.92
N ALA A 464 -1.07 10.59 -15.05
CA ALA A 464 -1.49 10.03 -16.33
C ALA A 464 -2.52 10.92 -17.03
N LEU A 465 -3.56 11.35 -16.31
CA LEU A 465 -4.61 12.19 -16.86
C LEU A 465 -4.11 13.59 -17.24
N ALA A 466 -3.20 14.18 -16.46
CA ALA A 466 -2.56 15.44 -16.81
C ALA A 466 -1.73 15.33 -18.11
N ALA A 467 -1.02 14.21 -18.30
CA ALA A 467 -0.31 13.94 -19.55
C ALA A 467 -1.29 13.84 -20.73
N LEU A 468 -2.40 13.11 -20.57
CA LEU A 468 -3.44 13.00 -21.59
C LEU A 468 -4.09 14.35 -21.93
N GLN A 469 -4.31 15.22 -20.94
CA GLN A 469 -4.80 16.58 -21.19
C GLN A 469 -3.85 17.40 -22.06
N ALA A 470 -2.54 17.25 -21.85
CA ALA A 470 -1.53 17.99 -22.60
C ALA A 470 -1.39 17.49 -24.04
N SER A 471 -1.46 16.18 -24.26
CA SER A 471 -1.21 15.56 -25.57
C SER A 471 -2.46 15.36 -26.43
N ALA A 472 -3.62 15.16 -25.79
CA ALA A 472 -4.88 14.80 -26.45
C ALA A 472 -6.08 15.37 -25.66
N PRO A 473 -6.27 16.70 -25.66
CA PRO A 473 -7.38 17.33 -24.96
C PRO A 473 -8.72 16.86 -25.54
N ASP A 474 -9.53 16.22 -24.70
CA ASP A 474 -10.90 15.78 -24.98
C ASP A 474 -11.73 16.04 -23.72
N TRP A 475 -12.99 16.46 -23.88
CA TRP A 475 -13.90 16.69 -22.76
C TRP A 475 -14.06 15.44 -21.88
N ARG A 476 -13.93 14.22 -22.43
CA ARG A 476 -13.94 12.97 -21.63
C ARG A 476 -12.74 12.87 -20.72
N ASN A 477 -11.55 13.14 -21.26
CA ASN A 477 -10.32 13.16 -20.47
C ASN A 477 -10.41 14.27 -19.41
N GLN A 478 -11.06 15.40 -19.71
CA GLN A 478 -11.24 16.49 -18.75
C GLN A 478 -12.18 16.07 -17.62
N LEU A 479 -13.28 15.35 -17.93
CA LEU A 479 -14.18 14.81 -16.91
C LEU A 479 -13.46 13.82 -15.99
N GLU A 480 -12.70 12.88 -16.57
CA GLU A 480 -11.90 11.92 -15.79
C GLU A 480 -10.87 12.63 -14.91
N TYR A 481 -10.20 13.65 -15.44
CA TYR A 481 -9.23 14.45 -14.69
C TYR A 481 -9.89 15.23 -13.55
N GLY A 482 -11.02 15.89 -13.82
CA GLY A 482 -11.79 16.60 -12.80
C GLY A 482 -12.29 15.68 -11.69
N CYS A 483 -12.76 14.46 -12.02
CA CYS A 483 -13.16 13.47 -11.01
C CYS A 483 -11.96 13.00 -10.18
N ALA A 484 -10.82 12.69 -10.82
CA ALA A 484 -9.60 12.33 -10.10
C ALA A 484 -9.09 13.45 -9.17
N LEU A 485 -9.31 14.73 -9.52
CA LEU A 485 -9.02 15.86 -8.63
C LEU A 485 -9.95 15.88 -7.42
N LEU A 486 -11.23 15.50 -7.57
CA LEU A 486 -12.15 15.38 -6.43
C LEU A 486 -11.73 14.25 -5.48
N ASP A 487 -11.32 13.10 -6.02
CA ASP A 487 -10.75 11.97 -5.24
C ASP A 487 -9.48 12.40 -4.49
N ALA A 488 -8.72 13.32 -5.10
CA ALA A 488 -7.46 13.83 -4.58
C ALA A 488 -7.58 15.08 -3.69
N TYR A 489 -8.79 15.39 -3.21
CA TYR A 489 -9.09 16.53 -2.34
C TYR A 489 -8.90 17.94 -2.95
N SER A 490 -8.79 18.03 -4.29
CA SER A 490 -8.70 19.28 -5.03
C SER A 490 -10.08 19.74 -5.52
N ALA A 491 -11.03 19.94 -4.59
CA ALA A 491 -12.44 20.22 -4.91
C ALA A 491 -12.64 21.39 -5.88
N ALA A 492 -12.07 22.57 -5.59
CA ALA A 492 -12.28 23.77 -6.40
C ALA A 492 -11.75 23.63 -7.84
N GLU A 493 -10.56 23.02 -7.99
CA GLU A 493 -9.96 22.78 -9.30
C GLU A 493 -10.76 21.72 -10.08
N GLY A 494 -11.14 20.63 -9.41
CA GLY A 494 -11.98 19.58 -9.98
C GLY A 494 -13.30 20.13 -10.51
N ILE A 495 -14.05 20.88 -9.69
CA ILE A 495 -15.31 21.52 -10.11
C ILE A 495 -15.11 22.41 -11.33
N SER A 496 -14.09 23.27 -11.33
CA SER A 496 -13.79 24.17 -12.45
C SER A 496 -13.54 23.42 -13.77
N ILE A 497 -12.79 22.32 -13.71
CA ILE A 497 -12.54 21.47 -14.88
C ILE A 497 -13.81 20.75 -15.32
N LEU A 498 -14.56 20.15 -14.39
CA LEU A 498 -15.79 19.44 -14.69
C LEU A 498 -16.84 20.35 -15.34
N SER A 499 -17.00 21.57 -14.85
CA SER A 499 -17.96 22.53 -15.42
C SER A 499 -17.60 22.93 -16.85
N ARG A 500 -16.32 23.16 -17.16
CA ARG A 500 -15.87 23.43 -18.53
C ARG A 500 -16.10 22.23 -19.45
N ALA A 501 -15.75 21.03 -18.99
CA ALA A 501 -15.93 19.80 -19.74
C ALA A 501 -17.40 19.50 -20.05
N LEU A 502 -18.32 19.82 -19.11
CA LEU A 502 -19.76 19.71 -19.32
C LEU A 502 -20.25 20.67 -20.40
N VAL A 503 -19.83 21.94 -20.36
CA VAL A 503 -20.19 22.95 -21.38
C VAL A 503 -19.71 22.50 -22.76
N GLU A 504 -18.48 22.00 -22.86
CA GLU A 504 -17.92 21.47 -24.10
C GLU A 504 -18.72 20.27 -24.62
N ALA A 505 -19.04 19.31 -23.74
CA ALA A 505 -19.84 18.14 -24.08
C ALA A 505 -21.26 18.52 -24.53
N ASP A 506 -21.90 19.49 -23.87
CA ASP A 506 -23.22 20.00 -24.24
C ASP A 506 -23.20 20.66 -25.62
N ALA A 507 -22.18 21.48 -25.91
CA ALA A 507 -21.99 22.09 -27.23
C ALA A 507 -21.84 21.05 -28.36
N LEU A 508 -21.31 19.87 -28.05
CA LEU A 508 -21.18 18.74 -28.98
C LEU A 508 -22.39 17.79 -29.00
N GLY A 509 -23.48 18.11 -28.29
CA GLY A 509 -24.67 17.25 -28.17
C GLY A 509 -24.42 15.95 -27.38
N ARG A 510 -23.39 15.93 -26.53
CA ARG A 510 -22.95 14.78 -25.71
C ARG A 510 -23.20 14.94 -24.21
N GLY A 511 -23.92 15.99 -23.78
CA GLY A 511 -24.26 16.26 -22.38
C GLY A 511 -24.79 15.07 -21.57
N GLY A 512 -25.71 14.30 -22.17
CA GLY A 512 -26.26 13.10 -21.51
C GLY A 512 -25.20 12.04 -21.21
N LEU A 513 -24.21 11.87 -22.10
CA LEU A 513 -23.08 10.97 -21.87
C LEU A 513 -22.15 11.51 -20.78
N ALA A 514 -21.87 12.82 -20.79
CA ALA A 514 -21.05 13.47 -19.77
C ALA A 514 -21.64 13.29 -18.36
N ARG A 515 -22.95 13.51 -18.19
CA ARG A 515 -23.64 13.29 -16.90
C ARG A 515 -23.62 11.82 -16.48
N LYS A 516 -23.71 10.87 -17.42
CA LYS A 516 -23.56 9.45 -17.13
C LYS A 516 -22.16 9.10 -16.61
N ILE A 517 -21.11 9.73 -17.16
CA ILE A 517 -19.73 9.57 -16.68
C ILE A 517 -19.61 10.11 -15.25
N LEU A 518 -20.12 11.32 -14.99
CA LEU A 518 -20.10 11.90 -13.64
C LEU A 518 -20.82 11.02 -12.61
N LEU A 519 -21.99 10.50 -12.95
CA LEU A 519 -22.73 9.57 -12.10
C LEU A 519 -21.95 8.27 -11.81
N ALA A 520 -21.15 7.77 -12.77
CA ALA A 520 -20.29 6.60 -12.54
C ALA A 520 -19.19 6.89 -11.51
N HIS A 521 -18.73 8.15 -11.42
CA HIS A 521 -17.83 8.65 -10.37
C HIS A 521 -18.57 9.15 -9.12
N ARG A 522 -19.89 8.93 -9.03
CA ARG A 522 -20.75 9.40 -7.93
C ARG A 522 -20.69 10.92 -7.71
N VAL A 523 -20.47 11.67 -8.79
CA VAL A 523 -20.52 13.12 -8.79
C VAL A 523 -21.90 13.55 -9.28
N ASP A 524 -22.68 14.17 -8.41
CA ASP A 524 -23.94 14.78 -8.84
C ASP A 524 -23.64 16.09 -9.57
N SER A 525 -24.00 16.14 -10.86
CA SER A 525 -23.86 17.33 -11.68
C SER A 525 -24.65 18.55 -11.16
N ALA A 526 -25.67 18.36 -10.32
CA ALA A 526 -26.37 19.46 -9.67
C ALA A 526 -25.47 20.20 -8.67
N LEU A 527 -24.60 19.47 -7.96
CA LEU A 527 -23.65 20.03 -7.00
C LEU A 527 -22.55 20.87 -7.68
N LEU A 528 -22.35 20.72 -9.00
CA LEU A 528 -21.40 21.53 -9.77
C LEU A 528 -21.93 22.93 -10.06
N ASN A 529 -23.26 23.12 -10.06
CA ASN A 529 -23.89 24.41 -10.34
C ASN A 529 -23.96 25.32 -9.10
N ASP A 530 -24.02 24.74 -7.89
CA ASP A 530 -24.11 25.47 -6.62
C ASP A 530 -22.75 26.01 -6.10
N VAL A 531 -21.64 25.63 -6.74
CA VAL A 531 -20.26 26.00 -6.34
C VAL A 531 -19.62 27.01 -7.30
N LEU A 532 -20.37 27.49 -8.29
CA LEU A 532 -19.98 28.62 -9.14
C LEU A 532 -20.60 29.91 -8.58
N PRO A 533 -19.83 30.97 -8.30
CA PRO A 533 -20.40 32.30 -8.15
C PRO A 533 -21.07 32.80 -9.44
#